data_AF-A0A359B426-F1
#
_entry.id   AF-A0A359B426-F1
#
_cell.length_a   1.000
_cell.length_b   1.000
_cell.length_c   1.000
_cell.angle_alpha   90.00
_cell.angle_beta   90.00
_cell.angle_gamma   90.00
#
_symmetry.space_group_name_H-M   'P 1'
#
loop_
_entity.id
_entity.type
_entity.pdbx_description
1 polymer ?
#
loop_
_entity_poly.entity_id
_entity_poly.type
_entity_poly.pdbx_seq_one_letter_code
_entity_poly.pdbx_strand_id
1 'polypeptide(L)'
;MMAYDPALMQALVFLMMLILVDVFLGGAIAIRAGTFSLAELPRFLQTEVLPYYMGVLAVVGLAMVDDVQHFGTVPLAWAVITAYGSKVVFVEIRKKIFILFKVSVEDTPVK
;
A
#
# COMPACT_ATOMS: atom_id res chain seq x y z
N MET A 1 -7.68 -2.50 27.35
CA MET A 1 -8.89 -2.04 26.62
C MET A 1 -8.45 -1.74 25.18
N MET A 2 -9.34 -1.35 24.26
CA MET A 2 -8.92 -0.85 22.94
C MET A 2 -8.82 0.68 23.01
N ALA A 3 -7.63 1.25 22.79
CA ALA A 3 -7.45 2.68 22.58
C ALA A 3 -7.83 3.01 21.14
N TYR A 4 -9.04 3.56 21.00
CA TYR A 4 -9.48 4.07 19.72
C TYR A 4 -8.77 5.40 19.40
N ASP A 5 -7.91 5.38 18.38
CA ASP A 5 -7.29 6.57 17.79
C ASP A 5 -7.92 6.87 16.41
N PRO A 6 -8.74 7.94 16.29
CA PRO A 6 -9.37 8.31 15.04
C PRO A 6 -8.38 8.61 13.91
N ALA A 7 -7.22 9.21 14.23
CA ALA A 7 -6.24 9.58 13.23
C ALA A 7 -5.56 8.34 12.63
N LEU A 8 -5.26 7.37 13.48
CA LEU A 8 -4.66 6.10 13.07
C LEU A 8 -5.64 5.24 12.25
N MET A 9 -6.93 5.28 12.61
CA MET A 9 -8.01 4.70 11.79
C MET A 9 -8.14 5.38 10.42
N GLN A 10 -8.13 6.71 10.38
CA GLN A 10 -8.21 7.45 9.12
C GLN A 10 -7.01 7.14 8.22
N ALA A 11 -5.81 7.06 8.79
CA ALA A 11 -4.61 6.68 8.07
C ALA A 11 -4.66 5.24 7.54
N LEU A 12 -5.20 4.31 8.33
CA LEU A 12 -5.45 2.94 7.87
C LEU A 12 -6.40 2.92 6.67
N VAL A 13 -7.55 3.60 6.76
CA VAL A 13 -8.51 3.69 5.64
C VAL A 13 -7.86 4.30 4.40
N PHE A 14 -7.07 5.35 4.56
CA PHE A 14 -6.31 5.95 3.47
C PHE A 14 -5.35 4.96 2.80
N LEU A 15 -4.60 4.17 3.58
CA LEU A 15 -3.73 3.12 3.03
C LEU A 15 -4.50 2.03 2.30
N MET A 16 -5.64 1.59 2.84
CA MET A 16 -6.49 0.61 2.16
C MET A 16 -6.93 1.13 0.79
N MET A 17 -7.33 2.40 0.72
CA MET A 17 -7.69 3.06 -0.55
C MET A 17 -6.51 3.14 -1.52
N LEU A 18 -5.30 3.45 -1.05
CA LEU A 18 -4.10 3.47 -1.90
C LEU A 18 -3.80 2.10 -2.51
N ILE A 19 -3.95 1.03 -1.73
CA ILE A 19 -3.71 -0.32 -2.26
C ILE A 19 -4.76 -0.68 -3.31
N LEU A 20 -6.03 -0.30 -3.11
CA LEU A 20 -7.06 -0.48 -4.14
C LEU A 20 -6.67 0.23 -5.44
N VAL A 21 -6.26 1.50 -5.36
CA VAL A 21 -5.79 2.26 -6.54
C VAL A 21 -4.61 1.55 -7.22
N ASP A 22 -3.65 1.06 -6.43
CA ASP A 22 -2.49 0.34 -6.94
C ASP A 22 -2.88 -0.96 -7.69
N VAL A 23 -3.83 -1.72 -7.15
CA VAL A 23 -4.38 -2.92 -7.78
C VAL A 23 -5.13 -2.58 -9.07
N PHE A 24 -5.99 -1.54 -9.05
CA PHE A 24 -6.71 -1.09 -10.24
C PHE A 24 -5.76 -0.66 -11.36
N LEU A 25 -4.72 0.11 -11.03
CA LEU A 25 -3.70 0.52 -12.00
C LEU A 25 -2.91 -0.68 -12.54
N GLY A 26 -2.58 -1.65 -11.68
CA GLY A 26 -1.94 -2.90 -12.10
C GLY A 26 -2.80 -3.68 -13.08
N GLY A 27 -4.10 -3.82 -12.79
CA GLY A 27 -5.08 -4.42 -13.67
C GLY A 27 -5.21 -3.69 -15.01
N ALA A 28 -5.28 -2.34 -14.99
CA ALA A 28 -5.37 -1.53 -16.20
C ALA A 28 -4.14 -1.70 -17.11
N ILE A 29 -2.94 -1.79 -16.52
CA ILE A 29 -1.71 -2.06 -17.28
C ILE A 29 -1.74 -3.45 -17.90
N ALA A 30 -2.12 -4.47 -17.13
CA ALA A 30 -2.19 -5.85 -17.62
C ALA A 30 -3.20 -5.98 -18.78
N ILE A 31 -4.36 -5.31 -18.68
CA ILE A 31 -5.36 -5.26 -19.77
C ILE A 31 -4.74 -4.61 -21.01
N ARG A 32 -4.05 -3.47 -20.85
CA ARG A 32 -3.42 -2.77 -21.97
C ARG A 32 -2.28 -3.56 -22.61
N ALA A 33 -1.53 -4.33 -21.82
CA ALA A 33 -0.44 -5.17 -22.30
C ALA A 33 -0.92 -6.45 -23.00
N GLY A 34 -2.22 -6.77 -22.95
CA GLY A 34 -2.77 -8.01 -23.52
C GLY A 34 -2.37 -9.27 -22.74
N THR A 35 -1.73 -9.12 -21.58
CA THR A 35 -1.28 -10.22 -20.70
C THR A 35 -2.23 -10.46 -19.53
N PHE A 36 -3.41 -9.84 -19.53
CA PHE A 36 -4.38 -9.99 -18.45
C PHE A 36 -4.94 -11.41 -18.41
N SER A 37 -4.49 -12.19 -17.42
CA SER A 37 -5.02 -13.52 -17.13
C SER A 37 -5.87 -13.46 -15.86
N LEU A 38 -7.19 -13.62 -15.99
CA LEU A 38 -8.08 -13.73 -14.82
C LEU A 38 -7.70 -14.93 -13.93
N ALA A 39 -7.08 -15.97 -14.50
CA ALA A 39 -6.63 -17.13 -13.75
C ALA A 39 -5.44 -16.82 -12.82
N GLU A 40 -4.65 -15.79 -13.12
CA GLU A 40 -3.52 -15.36 -12.31
C GLU A 40 -3.91 -14.33 -11.25
N LEU A 41 -5.08 -13.71 -11.38
CA LEU A 41 -5.59 -12.70 -10.45
C LEU A 41 -5.65 -13.21 -8.98
N PRO A 42 -6.14 -14.42 -8.67
CA PRO A 42 -6.18 -14.91 -7.29
C PRO A 42 -4.77 -15.08 -6.71
N ARG A 43 -3.81 -15.52 -7.54
CA ARG A 43 -2.42 -15.69 -7.14
C ARG A 43 -1.76 -14.34 -6.87
N PHE A 44 -1.98 -13.36 -7.74
CA PHE A 44 -1.51 -11.99 -7.56
C PHE A 44 -2.04 -11.38 -6.26
N LEU A 45 -3.35 -11.52 -5.98
CA LEU A 45 -3.93 -11.05 -4.73
C LEU A 45 -3.29 -11.71 -3.51
N GLN A 46 -2.97 -13.00 -3.57
CA GLN A 46 -2.35 -13.74 -2.47
C GLN A 46 -0.88 -13.38 -2.23
N THR A 47 -0.11 -13.09 -3.27
CA THR A 47 1.34 -12.85 -3.13
C THR A 47 1.68 -11.38 -2.97
N GLU A 48 0.97 -10.51 -3.68
CA GLU A 48 1.33 -9.09 -3.82
C GLU A 48 0.39 -8.15 -3.05
N VAL A 49 -0.77 -8.61 -2.58
CA VAL A 49 -1.79 -7.72 -1.99
C VAL A 49 -2.11 -8.12 -0.55
N LEU A 50 -2.55 -9.36 -0.33
CA LEU A 50 -2.93 -9.92 0.97
C LEU A 50 -1.86 -9.74 2.06
N PRO A 51 -0.58 -10.05 1.83
CA PRO A 51 0.45 -9.90 2.86
C PRO A 51 0.58 -8.46 3.35
N TYR A 52 0.39 -7.48 2.44
CA TYR A 52 0.43 -6.06 2.81
C TYR A 52 -0.80 -5.63 3.59
N TYR A 53 -2.00 -6.05 3.18
CA TYR A 53 -3.23 -5.81 3.94
C TYR A 53 -3.10 -6.36 5.36
N MET A 54 -2.66 -7.60 5.48
CA MET A 54 -2.51 -8.28 6.78
C MET A 54 -1.42 -7.64 7.63
N GLY A 55 -0.29 -7.23 7.04
CA GLY A 55 0.80 -6.58 7.76
C GLY A 55 0.40 -5.22 8.32
N VAL A 56 -0.22 -4.36 7.50
CA VAL A 56 -0.69 -3.03 7.94
C VAL A 56 -1.80 -3.17 8.99
N LEU A 57 -2.77 -4.07 8.78
CA LEU A 57 -3.84 -4.32 9.73
C LEU A 57 -3.31 -4.87 11.06
N ALA A 58 -2.31 -5.77 11.04
CA ALA A 58 -1.71 -6.32 12.24
C ALA A 58 -0.99 -5.24 13.06
N VAL A 59 -0.17 -4.40 12.42
CA VAL A 59 0.59 -3.35 13.13
C VAL A 59 -0.35 -2.26 13.66
N VAL A 60 -1.32 -1.83 12.86
CA VAL A 60 -2.34 -0.85 13.30
C VAL A 60 -3.21 -1.42 14.41
N GLY A 61 -3.64 -2.69 14.29
CA GLY A 61 -4.40 -3.37 15.33
C GLY A 61 -3.63 -3.48 16.65
N LEU A 62 -2.33 -3.81 16.59
CA LEU A 62 -1.45 -3.83 17.76
C LEU A 62 -1.27 -2.43 18.39
N ALA A 63 -1.28 -1.37 17.58
CA ALA A 63 -1.22 0.00 18.09
C ALA A 63 -2.51 0.43 18.84
N MET A 64 -3.63 -0.27 18.62
CA MET A 64 -4.92 0.00 19.28
C MET A 64 -5.12 -0.81 20.57
N VAL A 65 -4.23 -1.74 20.89
CA VAL A 65 -4.31 -2.54 22.12
C VAL A 65 -3.54 -1.82 23.23
N ASP A 66 -4.25 -1.30 24.25
CA ASP A 66 -3.66 -0.52 25.35
C ASP A 66 -2.45 -1.22 25.99
N ASP A 67 -2.60 -2.52 26.24
CA ASP A 67 -1.62 -3.33 26.96
C ASP A 67 -0.28 -3.43 26.25
N VAL A 68 -0.20 -3.14 24.95
CA VAL A 68 1.06 -3.17 24.19
C VAL A 68 1.54 -1.79 23.71
N GLN A 69 0.76 -0.72 23.92
CA GLN A 69 1.17 0.63 23.52
C GLN A 69 2.46 1.10 24.20
N HIS A 70 2.69 0.67 25.44
CA HIS A 70 3.90 1.00 26.20
C HIS A 70 5.19 0.40 25.59
N PHE A 71 5.08 -0.59 24.70
CA PHE A 71 6.20 -1.11 23.91
C PHE A 71 6.50 -0.28 22.64
N GLY A 72 5.84 0.87 22.45
CA GLY A 72 6.07 1.74 21.30
C GLY A 72 5.33 1.30 20.02
N THR A 73 4.22 0.56 20.13
CA THR A 73 3.45 0.11 18.96
C THR A 73 2.79 1.27 18.20
N VAL A 74 2.43 2.36 18.88
CA VAL A 74 1.85 3.56 18.25
C VAL A 74 2.84 4.26 17.29
N PRO A 75 4.06 4.67 17.72
CA PRO A 75 5.02 5.25 16.80
C PRO A 75 5.47 4.26 15.71
N LEU A 76 5.51 2.95 16.01
CA LEU A 76 5.78 1.93 15.00
C LEU A 76 4.70 1.89 13.91
N ALA A 77 3.42 1.96 14.29
CA ALA A 77 2.33 2.00 13.33
C ALA A 77 2.41 3.24 12.43
N TRP A 78 2.70 4.41 12.99
CA TRP A 78 2.92 5.62 12.20
C TRP A 78 4.11 5.52 11.25
N ALA A 79 5.21 4.90 11.69
CA ALA A 79 6.38 4.65 10.85
C ALA A 79 6.04 3.72 9.68
N VAL A 80 5.35 2.61 9.94
CA VAL A 80 4.89 1.68 8.91
C VAL A 80 3.93 2.36 7.94
N ILE A 81 2.96 3.11 8.45
CA ILE A 81 1.99 3.84 7.63
C ILE A 81 2.71 4.81 6.70
N THR A 82 3.63 5.61 7.24
CA THR A 82 4.34 6.64 6.47
C THR A 82 5.27 6.01 5.44
N ALA A 83 6.08 5.02 5.85
CA ALA A 83 7.01 4.34 4.95
C ALA A 83 6.27 3.63 3.81
N TYR A 84 5.21 2.89 4.14
CA TYR A 84 4.43 2.15 3.16
C TYR A 84 3.63 3.08 2.25
N GLY A 85 2.88 4.04 2.82
CA GLY A 85 2.11 5.00 2.04
C GLY A 85 2.98 5.79 1.06
N SER A 86 4.18 6.19 1.49
CA SER A 86 5.15 6.87 0.61
C SER A 86 5.64 5.97 -0.51
N LYS A 87 5.97 4.69 -0.21
CA LYS A 87 6.39 3.73 -1.23
C LYS A 87 5.30 3.51 -2.29
N VAL A 88 4.06 3.26 -1.85
CA VAL A 88 2.94 3.00 -2.78
C VAL A 88 2.71 4.21 -3.68
N VAL A 89 2.63 5.42 -3.12
CA VAL A 89 2.36 6.65 -3.90
C VAL A 89 3.50 6.98 -4.86
N PHE A 90 4.72 7.12 -4.34
CA PHE A 90 5.83 7.69 -5.12
C PHE A 90 6.57 6.69 -5.98
N VAL A 91 6.49 5.40 -5.65
CA VAL A 91 7.17 4.34 -6.38
C VAL A 91 6.18 3.57 -7.23
N GLU A 92 5.18 2.93 -6.62
CA GLU A 92 4.34 1.95 -7.31
C GLU A 92 3.31 2.64 -8.23
N ILE A 93 2.45 3.50 -7.66
CA ILE A 93 1.44 4.25 -8.40
C ILE A 93 2.09 5.13 -9.46
N ARG A 94 3.14 5.89 -9.10
CA ARG A 94 3.87 6.74 -10.06
C ARG A 94 4.40 5.94 -11.26
N LYS A 95 5.07 4.81 -11.02
CA LYS A 95 5.58 3.94 -12.11
C LYS A 95 4.45 3.45 -12.99
N LYS A 96 3.36 2.98 -12.38
CA LYS A 96 2.18 2.48 -13.11
C LYS A 96 1.53 3.56 -13.98
N ILE A 97 1.40 4.79 -13.47
CA ILE A 97 0.91 5.94 -14.25
C ILE A 97 1.83 6.21 -15.44
N PHE A 98 3.15 6.25 -15.25
CA PHE A 98 4.07 6.50 -16.36
C PHE A 98 4.01 5.43 -17.45
N ILE A 99 3.89 4.15 -17.05
CA ILE A 99 3.66 3.04 -17.98
C ILE A 99 2.33 3.24 -18.74
N LEU A 100 1.26 3.61 -18.03
CA LEU A 100 -0.07 3.79 -18.63
C LEU A 100 -0.13 5.00 -19.58
N PHE A 101 0.65 6.05 -19.36
CA PHE A 101 0.67 7.23 -20.22
C PHE A 101 1.85 7.28 -21.19
N LYS A 102 2.73 6.26 -21.20
CA LYS A 102 3.98 6.23 -21.98
C LYS A 102 4.82 7.50 -21.79
N VAL A 103 4.81 8.04 -20.58
CA VAL A 103 5.62 9.20 -20.22
C VAL A 103 7.04 8.69 -20.00
N SER A 104 7.94 8.92 -20.96
CA SER A 104 9.38 8.70 -20.76
C SER A 104 9.85 9.66 -19.69
N VAL A 105 10.08 9.16 -18.48
CA VAL A 105 10.91 9.88 -17.52
C VAL A 105 12.31 9.76 -18.07
N GLU A 106 12.78 10.83 -18.69
CA GLU A 106 14.19 10.98 -18.99
C GLU A 106 14.91 10.89 -17.64
N ASP A 107 15.58 9.76 -17.39
CA ASP A 107 16.46 9.54 -16.25
C ASP A 107 17.52 10.63 -16.30
N THR A 108 17.23 11.79 -15.70
CA THR A 108 18.21 12.84 -15.56
C THR A 108 19.17 12.33 -14.49
N PRO A 109 20.43 12.02 -14.84
CA PRO A 109 21.39 11.57 -13.85
C PRO A 109 21.53 12.69 -12.83
N VAL A 110 21.30 12.35 -11.55
CA VAL A 110 21.65 13.21 -10.43
C VAL A 110 23.16 13.43 -10.53
N LYS A 111 23.55 14.62 -10.96
CA LYS A 111 24.94 15.10 -10.93
C LYS A 111 25.35 15.40 -9.51
#